data_AF-A0A7C6M0W9-F1
#
_entry.id   AF-A0A7C6M0W9-F1
#
_cell.length_a   1.000
_cell.length_b   1.000
_cell.length_c   1.000
_cell.angle_alpha   90.00
_cell.angle_beta   90.00
_cell.angle_gamma   90.00
#
_symmetry.space_group_name_H-M   'P 1'
#
loop_
_entity.id
_entity.type
_entity.pdbx_description
1 polymer ?
#
loop_
_entity_poly.entity_id
_entity_poly.type
_entity_poly.pdbx_seq_one_letter_code
_entity_poly.pdbx_strand_id
1 'polypeptide(L)'
;MKTKISFLLLMAVLLGCDFADVALDAEVDVDKDVETDFETRAPNQVLMLTVDYTTNTFEGGTVLGFSKQTKNFTITNKYVQPGDFGSVELTYGELGEKLFFGTIHWMGTGKMTFPEKLASPDKFTFVLTEDYIKPINGFEDIFNPNDLALDYEKAWGAVQGLVKTREFLTANPHQKVKMFLYTPSVGVGNPEDWFWVIYLKR
;
A
#
# COMPACT_ATOMS: atom_id res chain seq x y z
N MET A 1 -21.05 65.79 -27.54
CA MET A 1 -19.69 65.31 -27.24
C MET A 1 -19.61 65.01 -25.74
N LYS A 2 -19.39 63.74 -25.37
CA LYS A 2 -18.98 63.10 -24.08
C LYS A 2 -19.24 63.84 -22.74
N THR A 3 -19.66 63.30 -21.58
CA THR A 3 -20.21 62.05 -20.99
C THR A 3 -20.35 62.34 -19.46
N LYS A 4 -21.19 61.57 -18.72
CA LYS A 4 -21.09 61.09 -17.29
C LYS A 4 -22.36 61.40 -16.49
N ILE A 5 -23.23 60.43 -16.15
CA ILE A 5 -23.19 59.32 -15.15
C ILE A 5 -23.20 59.79 -13.69
N SER A 6 -24.31 59.54 -12.98
CA SER A 6 -24.31 58.91 -11.63
C SER A 6 -25.72 58.45 -11.20
N PHE A 7 -25.81 57.21 -10.74
CA PHE A 7 -26.96 56.44 -10.21
C PHE A 7 -26.32 55.49 -9.18
N LEU A 8 -26.86 55.05 -8.05
CA LEU A 8 -28.01 55.32 -7.20
C LEU A 8 -27.81 54.38 -5.99
N LEU A 9 -28.32 54.81 -4.83
CA LEU A 9 -28.79 54.03 -3.67
C LEU A 9 -27.92 52.95 -3.01
N LEU A 10 -27.72 53.19 -1.71
CA LEU A 10 -27.14 52.32 -0.72
C LEU A 10 -28.24 51.76 0.19
N MET A 11 -28.39 50.44 0.28
CA MET A 11 -28.83 49.72 1.49
C MET A 11 -28.71 48.20 1.29
N ALA A 12 -27.99 47.51 2.18
CA ALA A 12 -28.56 46.50 3.08
C ALA A 12 -27.48 45.66 3.82
N VAL A 13 -27.48 45.82 5.15
CA VAL A 13 -27.54 44.78 6.21
C VAL A 13 -26.52 43.61 6.25
N LEU A 14 -25.65 43.69 7.26
CA LEU A 14 -25.18 42.69 8.26
C LEU A 14 -25.30 41.18 7.99
N LEU A 15 -24.15 40.50 8.08
CA LEU A 15 -23.95 39.21 8.76
C LEU A 15 -22.47 39.12 9.17
N GLY A 16 -22.18 39.50 10.41
CA GLY A 16 -20.90 39.20 11.07
C GLY A 16 -21.10 38.01 11.98
N CYS A 17 -20.38 36.92 11.72
CA CYS A 17 -20.22 35.82 12.65
C CYS A 17 -18.73 35.71 13.00
N ASP A 18 -18.47 35.73 14.30
CA ASP A 18 -17.20 35.47 14.98
C ASP A 18 -16.48 34.26 14.38
N PHE A 19 -15.21 34.44 14.02
CA PHE A 19 -14.26 33.33 14.01
C PHE A 19 -13.62 33.27 15.39
N ALA A 20 -14.23 32.48 16.27
CA ALA A 20 -13.56 32.00 17.47
C ALA A 20 -12.48 31.00 17.02
N ASP A 21 -11.23 31.28 17.41
CA ASP A 21 -10.13 30.33 17.40
C ASP A 21 -10.55 29.06 18.17
N VAL A 22 -10.77 27.98 17.44
CA VAL A 22 -10.88 26.65 18.03
C VAL A 22 -9.47 26.11 18.20
N ALA A 23 -8.86 26.44 19.33
CA ALA A 23 -7.82 25.59 19.91
C ALA A 23 -8.49 24.25 20.24
N LEU A 24 -8.26 23.26 19.39
CA LEU A 24 -8.67 21.89 19.63
C LEU A 24 -7.50 21.21 20.35
N ASP A 25 -7.57 21.30 21.67
CA ASP A 25 -6.86 20.41 22.59
C ASP A 25 -7.37 18.99 22.31
N ALA A 26 -6.69 18.29 21.41
CA ALA A 26 -6.77 16.86 21.30
C ALA A 26 -5.51 16.29 21.98
N GLU A 27 -5.65 15.86 23.23
CA GLU A 27 -4.80 14.81 23.76
C GLU A 27 -5.02 13.58 22.87
N VAL A 28 -4.15 13.42 21.86
CA VAL A 28 -4.12 12.24 21.01
C VAL A 28 -3.24 11.22 21.73
N ASP A 29 -3.90 10.18 22.25
CA ASP A 29 -3.25 8.92 22.58
C ASP A 29 -2.39 8.49 21.39
N VAL A 30 -1.08 8.42 21.62
CA VAL A 30 -0.08 8.06 20.61
C VAL A 30 -0.17 6.56 20.36
N ASP A 31 -1.12 6.13 19.55
CA ASP A 31 -0.93 4.95 18.72
C ASP A 31 -0.32 5.41 17.39
N LYS A 32 0.78 4.76 16.99
CA LYS A 32 1.51 5.08 15.76
C LYS A 32 0.73 4.49 14.58
N ASP A 33 -0.39 5.12 14.26
CA ASP A 33 -1.28 4.57 13.25
C ASP A 33 -0.71 4.81 11.85
N VAL A 34 -0.31 3.72 11.20
CA VAL A 34 -0.09 3.65 9.76
C VAL A 34 -1.44 3.93 9.10
N GLU A 35 -1.56 5.05 8.41
CA GLU A 35 -2.76 5.34 7.63
C GLU A 35 -2.82 4.40 6.42
N THR A 36 -3.94 3.69 6.28
CA THR A 36 -4.23 2.87 5.11
C THR A 36 -5.30 3.57 4.29
N ASP A 37 -4.89 4.40 3.32
CA ASP A 37 -5.78 5.03 2.34
C ASP A 37 -5.14 4.94 0.96
N PHE A 38 -5.96 4.82 -0.08
CA PHE A 38 -5.51 4.84 -1.46
C PHE A 38 -4.83 6.18 -1.82
N GLU A 39 -5.24 7.26 -1.15
CA GLU A 39 -4.70 8.61 -1.33
C GLU A 39 -4.22 9.19 0.01
N THR A 40 -3.08 8.73 0.50
CA THR A 40 -2.43 9.34 1.68
C THR A 40 -1.54 10.53 1.31
N ARG A 41 -1.39 11.50 2.21
CA ARG A 41 -0.43 12.63 2.10
C ARG A 41 0.81 12.44 2.97
N ALA A 42 0.98 11.25 3.55
CA ALA A 42 2.13 10.94 4.39
C ALA A 42 3.45 11.18 3.62
N PRO A 43 4.49 11.70 4.30
CA PRO A 43 5.77 12.01 3.66
C PRO A 43 6.46 10.76 3.11
N ASN A 44 6.33 9.63 3.81
CA ASN A 44 6.86 8.34 3.37
C ASN A 44 5.70 7.40 3.04
N GLN A 45 5.76 6.76 1.88
CA GLN A 45 4.67 5.95 1.36
C GLN A 45 5.20 4.61 0.85
N VAL A 46 4.46 3.55 1.14
CA VAL A 46 4.73 2.21 0.61
C VAL A 46 3.48 1.72 -0.12
N LEU A 47 3.63 1.42 -1.41
CA LEU A 47 2.61 0.75 -2.19
C LEU A 47 2.68 -0.75 -1.87
N MET A 48 1.53 -1.33 -1.52
CA MET A 48 1.33 -2.77 -1.36
C MET A 48 0.32 -3.25 -2.40
N LEU A 49 0.68 -4.24 -3.20
CA LEU A 49 -0.20 -4.85 -4.21
C LEU A 49 -0.30 -6.35 -3.97
N THR A 50 -1.45 -6.94 -4.31
CA THR A 50 -1.66 -8.39 -4.29
C THR A 50 -1.98 -8.94 -5.67
N VAL A 51 -1.44 -10.12 -5.96
CA VAL A 51 -1.63 -10.83 -7.22
C VAL A 51 -1.86 -12.31 -6.93
N ASP A 52 -2.93 -12.87 -7.47
CA ASP A 52 -3.26 -14.29 -7.32
C ASP A 52 -2.10 -15.15 -7.84
N TYR A 53 -1.69 -16.15 -7.05
CA TYR A 53 -0.49 -16.95 -7.36
C TYR A 53 -0.65 -17.82 -8.61
N THR A 54 -1.85 -18.35 -8.85
CA THR A 54 -2.08 -19.35 -9.91
C THR A 54 -2.38 -18.72 -11.26
N THR A 55 -3.26 -17.71 -11.26
CA THR A 55 -3.77 -17.01 -12.44
C THR A 55 -2.93 -15.80 -12.80
N ASN A 56 -2.14 -15.27 -11.87
CA ASN A 56 -1.42 -14.00 -12.01
C ASN A 56 -2.37 -12.82 -12.27
N THR A 57 -3.59 -12.90 -11.73
CA THR A 57 -4.57 -11.81 -11.79
C THR A 57 -4.28 -10.79 -10.70
N PHE A 58 -4.25 -9.51 -11.05
CA PHE A 58 -4.15 -8.44 -10.05
C PHE A 58 -5.42 -8.40 -9.19
N GLU A 59 -5.26 -8.49 -7.86
CA GLU A 59 -6.38 -8.62 -6.92
C GLU A 59 -6.69 -7.33 -6.15
N GLY A 60 -5.74 -6.38 -6.13
CA GLY A 60 -5.92 -5.09 -5.48
C GLY A 60 -4.67 -4.62 -4.74
N GLY A 61 -4.83 -3.58 -3.95
CA GLY A 61 -3.71 -3.04 -3.17
C GLY A 61 -4.08 -1.83 -2.32
N THR A 62 -3.09 -1.24 -1.69
CA THR A 62 -3.25 -0.03 -0.86
C THR A 62 -1.94 0.75 -0.81
N VAL A 63 -2.01 2.01 -0.39
CA VAL A 63 -0.84 2.80 -0.03
C VAL A 63 -0.81 2.94 1.49
N LEU A 64 0.30 2.52 2.08
CA LEU A 64 0.59 2.67 3.50
C LEU A 64 1.34 3.99 3.70
N GLY A 65 0.73 4.89 4.47
CA GLY A 65 1.30 6.19 4.81
C GLY A 65 2.03 6.16 6.15
N PHE A 66 3.27 6.65 6.17
CA PHE A 66 4.10 6.74 7.38
C PHE A 66 4.46 8.19 7.67
N SER A 67 4.26 8.61 8.92
CA SER A 67 4.50 10.00 9.37
C SER A 67 5.97 10.42 9.33
N LYS A 68 6.91 9.47 9.31
CA LYS A 68 8.35 9.72 9.34
C LYS A 68 9.01 9.39 8.00
N GLN A 69 9.76 10.37 7.48
CA GLN A 69 10.61 10.16 6.32
C GLN A 69 11.75 9.20 6.62
N THR A 70 12.01 8.27 5.72
CA THR A 70 13.19 7.41 5.77
C THR A 70 13.88 7.36 4.41
N LYS A 71 15.20 7.16 4.44
CA LYS A 71 16.00 6.99 3.22
C LYS A 71 15.94 5.55 2.71
N ASN A 72 15.95 4.60 3.63
CA ASN A 72 16.03 3.18 3.33
C ASN A 72 14.66 2.50 3.48
N PHE A 73 14.53 1.33 2.88
CA PHE A 73 13.37 0.47 3.02
C PHE A 73 13.83 -0.96 3.23
N THR A 74 13.79 -1.42 4.46
CA THR A 74 14.00 -2.82 4.82
C THR A 74 12.69 -3.41 5.31
N ILE A 75 12.45 -4.67 4.96
CA ILE A 75 11.33 -5.43 5.50
C ILE A 75 11.93 -6.53 6.35
N THR A 76 11.54 -6.58 7.61
CA THR A 76 11.85 -7.69 8.52
C THR A 76 10.61 -8.53 8.71
N ASN A 77 10.78 -9.83 8.87
CA ASN A 77 9.67 -10.76 9.08
C ASN A 77 9.72 -11.38 10.48
N LYS A 78 8.55 -11.63 11.06
CA LYS A 78 8.37 -12.53 12.20
C LYS A 78 7.47 -13.67 11.75
N TYR A 79 8.04 -14.88 11.72
CA TYR A 79 7.34 -16.08 11.32
C TYR A 79 7.10 -17.00 12.52
N VAL A 80 5.84 -17.38 12.71
CA VAL A 80 5.44 -18.44 13.63
C VAL A 80 5.07 -19.63 12.79
N GLN A 81 5.94 -20.65 12.79
CA GLN A 81 5.69 -21.87 12.05
C GLN A 81 4.42 -22.55 12.57
N PRO A 82 3.48 -22.94 11.70
CA PRO A 82 2.25 -23.59 12.12
C PRO A 82 2.48 -25.03 12.59
N GLY A 83 2.03 -25.34 13.80
CA GLY A 83 1.61 -26.70 14.17
C GLY A 83 0.17 -26.92 13.68
N ASP A 84 -0.79 -26.33 14.41
CA ASP A 84 -2.17 -26.14 13.92
C ASP A 84 -2.38 -24.71 13.39
N PHE A 85 -1.77 -23.73 14.07
CA PHE A 85 -1.85 -22.30 13.78
C PHE A 85 -0.45 -21.70 13.74
N GLY A 86 -0.24 -20.81 12.77
CA GLY A 86 0.97 -20.03 12.59
C GLY A 86 0.63 -18.64 12.06
N SER A 87 1.65 -17.85 11.78
CA SER A 87 1.48 -16.51 11.24
C SER A 87 2.75 -15.99 10.61
N VAL A 88 2.59 -14.95 9.81
CA VAL A 88 3.68 -14.14 9.28
C VAL A 88 3.32 -12.67 9.44
N GLU A 89 4.23 -11.93 10.06
CA GLU A 89 4.17 -10.48 10.13
C GLU A 89 5.34 -9.91 9.34
N LEU A 90 5.07 -8.90 8.51
CA LEU A 90 6.10 -8.09 7.87
C LEU A 90 6.08 -6.70 8.47
N THR A 91 7.27 -6.19 8.79
CA THR A 91 7.47 -4.90 9.46
C THR A 91 8.43 -4.05 8.64
N TYR A 92 8.12 -2.76 8.50
CA TYR A 92 9.05 -1.76 8.02
C TYR A 92 10.18 -1.61 9.05
N GLY A 93 11.36 -2.14 8.73
CA GLY A 93 12.47 -2.26 9.67
C GLY A 93 12.93 -0.93 10.27
N GLU A 94 12.95 0.14 9.48
CA GLU A 94 13.38 1.48 9.93
C GLU A 94 12.39 2.14 10.90
N LEU A 95 11.11 1.80 10.82
CA LEU A 95 10.05 2.44 11.61
C LEU A 95 9.50 1.55 12.72
N GLY A 96 9.69 0.24 12.60
CA GLY A 96 9.03 -0.76 13.45
C GLY A 96 7.52 -0.82 13.23
N GLU A 97 7.05 -0.36 12.06
CA GLU A 97 5.62 -0.26 11.74
C GLU A 97 5.19 -1.40 10.81
N LYS A 98 3.98 -1.90 11.00
CA LYS A 98 3.48 -3.10 10.32
C LYS A 98 3.19 -2.82 8.84
N LEU A 99 3.54 -3.78 7.98
CA LEU A 99 3.24 -3.79 6.55
C LEU A 99 2.27 -4.90 6.15
N PHE A 100 2.30 -6.00 6.89
CA PHE A 100 1.47 -7.17 6.66
C PHE A 100 1.28 -7.95 7.95
N PHE A 101 0.10 -8.55 8.10
CA PHE A 101 -0.08 -9.66 9.02
C PHE A 101 -1.05 -10.67 8.42
N GLY A 102 -0.66 -11.94 8.41
CA GLY A 102 -1.51 -13.03 7.97
C GLY A 102 -1.36 -14.27 8.85
N THR A 103 -2.48 -14.96 9.10
CA THR A 103 -2.51 -16.23 9.82
C THR A 103 -2.32 -17.42 8.88
N ILE A 104 -1.76 -18.50 9.38
CA ILE A 104 -1.52 -19.72 8.60
C ILE A 104 -2.13 -20.89 9.37
N HIS A 105 -3.05 -21.63 8.74
CA HIS A 105 -3.75 -22.73 9.41
C HIS A 105 -3.39 -24.06 8.74
N TRP A 106 -3.17 -25.12 9.53
CA TRP A 106 -2.91 -26.45 8.96
C TRP A 106 -4.19 -27.10 8.41
N MET A 107 -5.24 -27.11 9.23
CA MET A 107 -6.58 -27.57 8.84
C MET A 107 -7.49 -26.36 8.59
N GLY A 108 -7.39 -25.80 7.39
CA GLY A 108 -8.18 -24.67 6.92
C GLY A 108 -7.33 -23.63 6.20
N THR A 109 -7.94 -22.49 5.92
CA THR A 109 -7.28 -21.37 5.26
C THR A 109 -7.17 -20.24 6.27
N GLY A 110 -5.93 -19.82 6.56
CA GLY A 110 -5.69 -18.59 7.30
C GLY A 110 -6.05 -17.36 6.48
N LYS A 111 -5.77 -16.16 6.99
CA LYS A 111 -6.18 -14.92 6.31
C LYS A 111 -5.23 -13.78 6.60
N MET A 112 -5.10 -12.88 5.63
CA MET A 112 -4.54 -11.56 5.88
C MET A 112 -5.50 -10.79 6.78
N THR A 113 -4.98 -10.21 7.87
CA THR A 113 -5.73 -9.32 8.76
C THR A 113 -5.15 -7.91 8.81
N PHE A 114 -3.95 -7.71 8.28
CA PHE A 114 -3.41 -6.38 8.02
C PHE A 114 -2.71 -6.35 6.65
N PRO A 115 -2.98 -5.34 5.81
CA PRO A 115 -4.02 -4.31 5.96
C PRO A 115 -5.42 -4.92 6.04
N GLU A 116 -6.36 -4.27 6.73
CA GLU A 116 -7.71 -4.84 6.93
C GLU A 116 -8.51 -4.93 5.63
N LYS A 117 -8.24 -3.99 4.70
CA LYS A 117 -8.90 -3.88 3.41
C LYS A 117 -7.91 -3.42 2.35
N LEU A 118 -8.13 -3.87 1.13
CA LEU A 118 -7.44 -3.40 -0.07
C LEU A 118 -8.46 -2.70 -0.98
N ALA A 119 -7.99 -1.69 -1.72
CA ALA A 119 -8.74 -1.17 -2.85
C ALA A 119 -8.81 -2.26 -3.94
N SER A 120 -10.00 -2.41 -4.51
CA SER A 120 -10.26 -3.36 -5.59
C SER A 120 -9.57 -2.94 -6.91
N PRO A 121 -9.34 -3.86 -7.85
CA PRO A 121 -8.61 -3.58 -9.09
C PRO A 121 -9.18 -2.43 -9.92
N ASP A 122 -10.50 -2.21 -9.90
CA ASP A 122 -11.18 -1.11 -10.62
C ASP A 122 -10.77 0.29 -10.14
N LYS A 123 -10.14 0.40 -8.96
CA LYS A 123 -9.60 1.67 -8.46
C LYS A 123 -8.24 2.01 -9.04
N PHE A 124 -7.57 1.05 -9.67
CA PHE A 124 -6.28 1.27 -10.29
C PHE A 124 -6.43 1.49 -11.78
N THR A 125 -5.74 2.51 -12.27
CA THR A 125 -5.62 2.76 -13.71
C THR A 125 -4.38 2.07 -14.27
N PHE A 126 -4.54 1.51 -15.46
CA PHE A 126 -3.42 1.03 -16.25
C PHE A 126 -2.98 2.11 -17.23
N VAL A 127 -1.69 2.13 -17.53
CA VAL A 127 -1.18 2.90 -18.66
C VAL A 127 -1.72 2.37 -19.98
N LEU A 128 -1.75 3.25 -20.99
CA LEU A 128 -2.21 2.92 -22.34
C LEU A 128 -1.06 2.45 -23.26
N THR A 129 0.16 2.39 -22.74
CA THR A 129 1.35 1.99 -23.48
C THR A 129 1.61 0.49 -23.38
N GLU A 130 2.19 -0.07 -24.44
CA GLU A 130 2.50 -1.51 -24.54
C GLU A 130 3.89 -1.86 -23.96
N ASP A 131 4.58 -0.89 -23.37
CA ASP A 131 5.91 -1.10 -22.79
C ASP A 131 5.85 -1.97 -21.52
N TYR A 132 6.84 -2.85 -21.39
CA TYR A 132 7.04 -3.65 -20.19
C TYR A 132 8.18 -3.08 -19.36
N ILE A 133 7.87 -2.53 -18.20
CA ILE A 133 8.88 -1.98 -17.29
C ILE A 133 9.39 -3.09 -16.36
N LYS A 134 10.72 -3.26 -16.33
CA LYS A 134 11.40 -4.09 -15.32
C LYS A 134 12.04 -3.21 -14.26
N PRO A 135 12.04 -3.61 -12.97
CA PRO A 135 12.80 -2.91 -11.96
C PRO A 135 14.31 -3.01 -12.26
N ILE A 136 15.01 -1.87 -12.30
CA ILE A 136 16.42 -1.79 -12.70
C ILE A 136 17.30 -2.70 -11.82
N ASN A 137 17.03 -2.73 -10.52
CA ASN A 137 17.79 -3.52 -9.56
C ASN A 137 17.15 -4.88 -9.25
N GLY A 138 16.13 -5.28 -10.01
CA GLY A 138 15.46 -6.57 -9.89
C GLY A 138 14.55 -6.68 -8.68
N PHE A 139 14.32 -7.94 -8.27
CA PHE A 139 13.46 -8.32 -7.16
C PHE A 139 14.27 -8.65 -5.91
N GLU A 140 13.63 -8.51 -4.76
CA GLU A 140 14.13 -8.95 -3.46
C GLU A 140 13.12 -9.91 -2.85
N ASP A 141 13.53 -11.13 -2.56
CA ASP A 141 12.73 -12.08 -1.77
C ASP A 141 12.74 -11.66 -0.31
N ILE A 142 11.56 -11.31 0.23
CA ILE A 142 11.43 -10.93 1.63
C ILE A 142 11.47 -12.18 2.53
N PHE A 143 10.79 -13.25 2.12
CA PHE A 143 10.58 -14.42 2.96
C PHE A 143 10.10 -15.63 2.16
N ASN A 144 10.92 -16.69 2.16
CA ASN A 144 10.64 -17.96 1.51
C ASN A 144 11.14 -19.12 2.40
N PRO A 145 10.41 -19.45 3.49
CA PRO A 145 10.87 -20.39 4.51
C PRO A 145 11.02 -21.83 4.00
N ASN A 146 10.38 -22.15 2.88
CA ASN A 146 10.37 -23.49 2.30
C ASN A 146 11.30 -23.62 1.08
N ASP A 147 12.11 -22.59 0.81
CA ASP A 147 13.07 -22.54 -0.32
C ASP A 147 12.42 -22.92 -1.66
N LEU A 148 11.23 -22.38 -1.90
CA LEU A 148 10.49 -22.62 -3.14
C LEU A 148 11.22 -21.96 -4.31
N ALA A 149 11.20 -22.61 -5.48
CA ALA A 149 11.64 -22.00 -6.73
C ALA A 149 10.59 -20.99 -7.21
N LEU A 150 10.72 -19.74 -6.77
CA LEU A 150 9.77 -18.66 -7.01
C LEU A 150 10.04 -17.93 -8.34
N ASP A 151 8.99 -17.75 -9.15
CA ASP A 151 9.00 -16.96 -10.39
C ASP A 151 8.23 -15.66 -10.19
N TYR A 152 8.95 -14.55 -10.08
CA TYR A 152 8.38 -13.22 -9.83
C TYR A 152 7.87 -12.52 -11.10
N GLU A 153 8.28 -12.96 -12.30
CA GLU A 153 8.04 -12.21 -13.53
C GLU A 153 6.56 -12.17 -13.93
N LYS A 154 5.83 -13.26 -13.67
CA LYS A 154 4.39 -13.32 -13.97
C LYS A 154 3.59 -12.42 -13.04
N ALA A 155 3.88 -12.48 -11.74
CA ALA A 155 3.26 -11.63 -10.75
C ALA A 155 3.56 -10.15 -11.01
N TRP A 156 4.82 -9.83 -11.34
CA TRP A 156 5.23 -8.49 -11.71
C TRP A 156 4.54 -8.00 -12.99
N GLY A 157 4.40 -8.88 -13.99
CA GLY A 157 3.70 -8.57 -15.24
C GLY A 157 2.25 -8.12 -15.03
N ALA A 158 1.58 -8.61 -13.99
CA ALA A 158 0.21 -8.22 -13.65
C ALA A 158 0.12 -6.77 -13.13
N VAL A 159 1.20 -6.22 -12.58
CA VAL A 159 1.17 -4.92 -11.87
C VAL A 159 2.07 -3.84 -12.44
N GLN A 160 3.04 -4.18 -13.30
CA GLN A 160 4.00 -3.21 -13.86
C GLN A 160 3.32 -2.11 -14.68
N GLY A 161 2.17 -2.43 -15.30
CA GLY A 161 1.37 -1.53 -16.12
C GLY A 161 0.48 -0.58 -15.31
N LEU A 162 0.39 -0.73 -13.99
CA LEU A 162 -0.40 0.18 -13.17
C LEU A 162 0.28 1.56 -13.11
N VAL A 163 -0.51 2.62 -13.27
CA VAL A 163 -0.02 4.01 -13.16
C VAL A 163 0.66 4.21 -11.80
N LYS A 164 0.04 3.73 -10.70
CA LYS A 164 0.63 3.81 -9.35
C LYS A 164 1.96 3.07 -9.22
N THR A 165 2.08 1.87 -9.79
CA THR A 165 3.36 1.14 -9.80
C THR A 165 4.45 1.98 -10.48
N ARG A 166 4.13 2.59 -11.62
CA ARG A 166 5.07 3.45 -12.37
C ARG A 166 5.41 4.74 -11.64
N GLU A 167 4.46 5.35 -10.93
CA GLU A 167 4.71 6.50 -10.06
C GLU A 167 5.74 6.17 -8.96
N PHE A 168 5.55 5.03 -8.27
CA PHE A 168 6.45 4.60 -7.19
C PHE A 168 7.84 4.23 -7.71
N LEU A 169 7.93 3.56 -8.87
CA LEU A 169 9.21 3.30 -9.53
C LEU A 169 9.90 4.59 -9.95
N THR A 170 9.18 5.56 -10.51
CA THR A 170 9.77 6.84 -10.95
C THR A 170 10.31 7.64 -9.79
N ALA A 171 9.61 7.64 -8.65
CA ALA A 171 10.04 8.34 -7.44
C ALA A 171 11.29 7.71 -6.80
N ASN A 172 11.47 6.39 -6.95
CA ASN A 172 12.62 5.66 -6.44
C ASN A 172 13.11 4.59 -7.44
N PRO A 173 13.84 5.00 -8.50
CA PRO A 173 14.12 4.15 -9.67
C PRO A 173 15.14 3.04 -9.43
N HIS A 174 15.93 3.14 -8.36
CA HIS A 174 16.95 2.16 -8.01
C HIS A 174 16.53 1.25 -6.86
N GLN A 175 15.26 1.24 -6.47
CA GLN A 175 14.78 0.26 -5.50
C GLN A 175 14.75 -1.14 -6.11
N LYS A 176 14.90 -2.15 -5.25
CA LYS A 176 14.42 -3.49 -5.57
C LYS A 176 12.94 -3.56 -5.27
N VAL A 177 12.18 -4.22 -6.13
CA VAL A 177 10.78 -4.54 -5.82
C VAL A 177 10.78 -5.70 -4.85
N LYS A 178 10.17 -5.51 -3.68
CA LYS A 178 10.18 -6.54 -2.64
C LYS A 178 8.99 -7.47 -2.82
N MET A 179 9.27 -8.76 -2.89
CA MET A 179 8.32 -9.82 -3.22
C MET A 179 8.15 -10.74 -2.01
N PHE A 180 6.91 -11.10 -1.72
CA PHE A 180 6.57 -12.06 -0.68
C PHE A 180 5.45 -12.97 -1.19
N LEU A 181 5.63 -14.29 -1.11
CA LEU A 181 4.55 -15.24 -1.37
C LEU A 181 3.85 -15.60 -0.06
N TYR A 182 2.59 -15.23 0.07
CA TYR A 182 1.79 -15.59 1.23
C TYR A 182 1.06 -16.91 1.02
N THR A 183 1.33 -17.88 1.89
CA THR A 183 0.72 -19.21 1.88
C THR A 183 -0.13 -19.40 3.14
N PRO A 184 -1.46 -19.12 3.11
CA PRO A 184 -2.33 -19.17 4.30
C PRO A 184 -2.60 -20.58 4.85
N SER A 185 -2.08 -21.63 4.19
CA SER A 185 -2.23 -23.03 4.61
C SER A 185 -0.89 -23.77 4.53
N VAL A 186 -0.73 -24.83 5.35
CA VAL A 186 0.43 -25.74 5.33
C VAL A 186 0.04 -27.19 5.07
N GLY A 187 1.03 -28.05 4.80
CA GLY A 187 0.82 -29.45 4.41
C GLY A 187 0.78 -29.58 2.89
N VAL A 188 -0.31 -30.12 2.33
CA VAL A 188 -0.50 -30.13 0.86
C VAL A 188 -0.71 -28.69 0.36
N GLY A 189 -1.30 -27.81 1.18
CA GLY A 189 -1.69 -26.45 0.80
C GLY A 189 -2.72 -26.44 -0.34
N ASN A 190 -3.44 -25.33 -0.51
CA ASN A 190 -4.13 -25.06 -1.76
C ASN A 190 -3.47 -23.85 -2.41
N PRO A 191 -2.69 -24.01 -3.50
CA PRO A 191 -2.10 -22.89 -4.22
C PRO A 191 -3.12 -21.86 -4.72
N GLU A 192 -4.39 -22.22 -4.87
CA GLU A 192 -5.47 -21.29 -5.21
C GLU A 192 -5.78 -20.27 -4.09
N ASP A 193 -5.37 -20.55 -2.85
CA ASP A 193 -5.50 -19.60 -1.74
C ASP A 193 -4.26 -18.71 -1.59
N TRP A 194 -3.22 -18.91 -2.40
CA TRP A 194 -1.95 -18.21 -2.28
C TRP A 194 -1.96 -16.95 -3.12
N PHE A 195 -1.28 -15.92 -2.64
CA PHE A 195 -1.09 -14.69 -3.42
C PHE A 195 0.26 -14.07 -3.13
N TRP A 196 0.76 -13.39 -4.16
CA TRP A 196 1.92 -12.53 -4.05
C TRP A 196 1.54 -11.24 -3.35
N VAL A 197 2.45 -10.76 -2.51
CA VAL A 197 2.44 -9.42 -1.96
C VAL A 197 3.68 -8.69 -2.48
N ILE A 198 3.45 -7.52 -3.09
CA ILE A 198 4.47 -6.75 -3.80
C ILE A 198 4.58 -5.38 -3.14
N TYR A 199 5.80 -4.97 -2.78
CA TYR A 199 6.05 -3.68 -2.15
C TYR A 199 6.99 -2.78 -2.96
N LEU A 200 6.62 -1.51 -3.04
CA LEU A 200 7.45 -0.42 -3.54
C LEU A 200 7.40 0.78 -2.58
N LYS A 201 8.53 1.42 -2.32
CA LYS A 201 8.61 2.66 -1.55
C LYS A 201 8.69 3.87 -2.47
N ARG A 202 8.05 4.96 -2.03
CA ARG A 202 8.22 6.31 -2.55
C ARG A 202 8.95 7.21 -1.54
#